data_AF-A0A017SWA0-F1
#
_entry.id   AF-A0A017SWA0-F1
#
_cell.length_a   1.000
_cell.length_b   1.000
_cell.length_c   1.000
_cell.angle_alpha   90.00
_cell.angle_beta   90.00
_cell.angle_gamma   90.00
#
_symmetry.space_group_name_H-M   'P 1'
#
loop_
_entity.id
_entity.type
_entity.pdbx_description
1 polymer ?
#
loop_
_entity_poly.entity_id
_entity_poly.type
_entity_poly.pdbx_seq_one_letter_code
_entity_poly.pdbx_strand_id
1 'polypeptide(L)'
;MSAAVLQQTRLGQLRKLGAVLAPLDQPATQAIHRRFMESFVDPLRHDELLWALSKRRPIDHHRFLRADVVWPSAPAGASIAWLTAGSPEAGCFRLEREPWLPGVRLQPASLDEVWVGSWPGVFVCFDAGRAVLVTLDYERIFCNLRGRSPYR
;
A
#
# COMPACT_ATOMS: atom_id res chain seq x y z
N MET A 1 -22.85 -1.71 8.08
CA MET A 1 -22.00 -0.50 8.11
C MET A 1 -21.72 -0.06 6.68
N SER A 2 -21.96 1.20 6.32
CA SER A 2 -21.71 1.69 4.95
C SER A 2 -20.20 1.87 4.67
N ALA A 3 -19.81 1.88 3.40
CA ALA A 3 -18.42 2.13 3.00
C ALA A 3 -17.90 3.47 3.53
N ALA A 4 -18.74 4.51 3.50
CA ALA A 4 -18.42 5.83 4.01
C ALA A 4 -18.18 5.82 5.53
N VAL A 5 -19.00 5.11 6.31
CA VAL A 5 -18.81 5.00 7.77
C VAL A 5 -17.54 4.23 8.09
N LEU A 6 -17.31 3.09 7.43
CA LEU A 6 -16.08 2.32 7.61
C LEU A 6 -14.84 3.18 7.30
N GLN A 7 -14.87 3.90 6.18
CA GLN A 7 -13.80 4.80 5.79
C GLN A 7 -13.58 5.91 6.82
N GLN A 8 -14.64 6.58 7.28
CA GLN A 8 -14.54 7.64 8.29
C GLN A 8 -13.98 7.14 9.61
N THR A 9 -14.44 5.99 10.10
CA THR A 9 -13.87 5.36 11.30
C THR A 9 -12.39 5.14 11.10
N ARG A 10 -11.98 4.64 9.93
CA ARG A 10 -10.59 4.33 9.67
C ARG A 10 -9.68 5.53 9.57
N LEU A 11 -10.07 6.51 8.76
CA LEU A 11 -9.38 7.79 8.66
C LEU A 11 -9.35 8.51 10.01
N GLY A 12 -10.38 8.31 10.85
CA GLY A 12 -10.43 8.80 12.22
C GLY A 12 -9.31 8.24 13.10
N GLN A 13 -9.04 6.92 13.06
CA GLN A 13 -7.94 6.37 13.87
C GLN A 13 -6.58 6.77 13.30
N LEU A 14 -6.45 6.95 11.98
CA LEU A 14 -5.22 7.50 11.38
C LEU A 14 -4.92 8.92 11.86
N ARG A 15 -5.94 9.80 11.89
CA ARG A 15 -5.78 11.16 12.40
C ARG A 15 -5.44 11.19 13.89
N LYS A 16 -5.97 10.26 14.68
CA LYS A 16 -5.60 10.11 16.11
C LYS A 16 -4.13 9.75 16.30
N LEU A 17 -3.50 9.09 15.33
CA LEU A 17 -2.08 8.79 15.30
C LEU A 17 -1.24 9.95 14.69
N GLY A 18 -1.84 11.11 14.42
CA GLY A 18 -1.14 12.27 13.86
C GLY A 18 -0.97 12.26 12.34
N ALA A 19 -1.50 11.24 11.63
CA ALA A 19 -1.36 11.16 10.18
C ALA A 19 -2.15 12.29 9.48
N VAL A 20 -1.45 13.05 8.62
CA VAL A 20 -2.04 14.00 7.69
C VAL A 20 -2.35 13.27 6.40
N LEU A 21 -3.64 13.27 6.03
CA LEU A 21 -4.15 12.44 4.96
C LEU A 21 -5.30 13.09 4.20
N ALA A 22 -5.45 12.68 2.94
CA ALA A 22 -6.59 13.02 2.10
C ALA A 22 -7.07 11.76 1.35
N PRO A 23 -8.38 11.46 1.37
CA PRO A 23 -8.91 10.41 0.51
C PRO A 23 -8.70 10.81 -0.95
N LEU A 24 -8.41 9.83 -1.78
CA LEU A 24 -8.32 9.98 -3.22
C LEU A 24 -9.71 9.86 -3.85
N ASP A 25 -9.87 10.47 -5.01
CA ASP A 25 -11.04 10.18 -5.85
C ASP A 25 -10.89 8.81 -6.53
N GLN A 26 -11.96 8.39 -7.20
CA GLN A 26 -11.98 7.09 -7.88
C GLN A 26 -10.93 7.00 -9.00
N PRO A 27 -10.75 8.01 -9.88
CA PRO A 27 -9.70 7.98 -10.89
C PRO A 27 -8.28 7.86 -10.32
N ALA A 28 -7.92 8.62 -9.29
CA ALA A 28 -6.61 8.55 -8.67
C ALA A 28 -6.40 7.20 -7.95
N THR A 29 -7.44 6.67 -7.30
CA THR A 29 -7.40 5.32 -6.71
C THR A 29 -7.12 4.26 -7.77
N GLN A 30 -7.82 4.33 -8.92
CA GLN A 30 -7.61 3.41 -10.04
C GLN A 30 -6.20 3.54 -10.65
N ALA A 31 -5.69 4.76 -10.78
CA ALA A 31 -4.34 5.00 -11.29
C ALA A 31 -3.26 4.36 -10.39
N ILE A 32 -3.43 4.44 -9.08
CA ILE A 32 -2.51 3.81 -8.12
C ILE A 32 -2.66 2.30 -8.13
N HIS A 33 -3.87 1.76 -8.23
CA HIS A 33 -4.09 0.32 -8.43
C HIS A 33 -3.39 -0.19 -9.70
N ARG A 34 -3.51 0.53 -10.82
CA ARG A 34 -2.82 0.18 -12.07
C ARG A 34 -1.30 0.17 -11.87
N ARG A 35 -0.76 1.24 -11.30
CA ARG A 35 0.69 1.32 -10.99
C ARG A 35 1.13 0.19 -10.07
N PHE A 36 0.31 -0.16 -9.07
CA PHE A 36 0.55 -1.29 -8.18
C PHE A 36 0.65 -2.60 -8.98
N MET A 37 -0.31 -2.86 -9.87
CA MET A 37 -0.32 -4.05 -10.72
C MET A 37 0.91 -4.14 -11.62
N GLU A 38 1.21 -3.06 -12.34
CA GLU A 38 2.35 -3.00 -13.27
C GLU A 38 3.69 -3.19 -12.55
N SER A 39 3.79 -2.72 -11.31
CA SER A 39 5.07 -2.62 -10.62
C SER A 39 5.33 -3.80 -9.67
N PHE A 40 4.30 -4.37 -9.04
CA PHE A 40 4.47 -5.33 -7.95
C PHE A 40 3.79 -6.68 -8.20
N VAL A 41 2.78 -6.74 -9.05
CA VAL A 41 1.96 -7.94 -9.21
C VAL A 41 2.52 -8.84 -10.28
N ASP A 42 2.53 -10.14 -10.02
CA ASP A 42 2.87 -11.17 -11.00
C ASP A 42 1.94 -11.06 -12.22
N PRO A 43 2.47 -10.83 -13.44
CA PRO A 43 1.67 -10.75 -14.66
C PRO A 43 0.71 -11.93 -14.82
N LEU A 44 1.12 -13.13 -14.40
CA LEU A 44 0.28 -14.33 -14.47
C LEU A 44 -0.91 -14.30 -13.50
N ARG A 45 -0.91 -13.37 -12.54
CA ARG A 45 -1.96 -13.18 -11.52
C ARG A 45 -2.76 -11.89 -11.71
N HIS A 46 -2.53 -11.13 -12.79
CA HIS A 46 -3.24 -9.87 -13.06
C HIS A 46 -4.75 -10.07 -13.15
N ASP A 47 -5.20 -11.05 -13.93
CA ASP A 47 -6.63 -11.35 -14.09
C ASP A 47 -7.27 -11.81 -12.77
N GLU A 48 -6.54 -12.60 -11.98
CA GLU A 48 -7.01 -13.04 -10.66
C GLU A 48 -7.20 -11.86 -9.70
N LEU A 49 -6.28 -10.89 -9.73
CA LEU A 49 -6.38 -9.67 -8.95
C LEU A 49 -7.53 -8.78 -9.43
N LEU A 50 -7.67 -8.57 -10.75
CA LEU A 50 -8.80 -7.80 -11.30
C LEU A 50 -10.14 -8.42 -10.92
N TRP A 51 -10.24 -9.74 -11.00
CA TRP A 51 -11.41 -10.46 -10.54
C TRP A 51 -11.64 -10.27 -9.05
N ALA A 52 -10.60 -10.34 -8.21
CA ALA A 52 -10.71 -10.09 -6.78
C ALA A 52 -11.16 -8.65 -6.46
N LEU A 53 -10.62 -7.65 -7.15
CA LEU A 53 -10.98 -6.22 -7.03
C LEU A 53 -12.46 -5.98 -7.37
N SER A 54 -13.02 -6.75 -8.30
CA SER A 54 -14.45 -6.69 -8.64
C SER A 54 -15.38 -7.20 -7.51
N LYS A 55 -14.85 -7.96 -6.56
CA LYS A 55 -15.63 -8.53 -5.46
C LYS A 55 -15.68 -7.55 -4.29
N ARG A 56 -16.85 -7.44 -3.66
CA ARG A 56 -17.03 -6.74 -2.38
C ARG A 56 -16.53 -7.58 -1.19
N ARG A 57 -15.27 -8.04 -1.26
CA ARG A 57 -14.59 -8.72 -0.16
C ARG A 57 -13.17 -8.16 0.06
N PRO A 58 -12.64 -8.23 1.29
CA PRO A 58 -11.26 -7.86 1.53
C PRO A 58 -10.27 -8.72 0.73
N ILE A 59 -9.21 -8.10 0.23
CA ILE A 59 -8.19 -8.72 -0.61
C ILE A 59 -6.87 -8.76 0.13
N ASP A 60 -6.25 -9.93 0.13
CA ASP A 60 -4.88 -10.04 0.58
C ASP A 60 -3.92 -9.81 -0.59
N HIS A 61 -3.28 -8.65 -0.62
CA HIS A 61 -2.45 -8.23 -1.75
C HIS A 61 -1.15 -9.05 -1.86
N HIS A 62 -0.67 -9.66 -0.76
CA HIS A 62 0.63 -10.35 -0.76
C HIS A 62 0.65 -11.54 -1.72
N ARG A 63 -0.50 -12.22 -1.85
CA ARG A 63 -0.63 -13.42 -2.67
C ARG A 63 -0.46 -13.16 -4.17
N PHE A 64 -0.51 -11.90 -4.60
CA PHE A 64 -0.38 -11.55 -6.00
C PHE A 64 0.99 -10.94 -6.32
N LEU A 65 1.84 -10.70 -5.32
CA LEU A 65 3.14 -10.06 -5.51
C LEU A 65 4.09 -10.98 -6.27
N ARG A 66 4.97 -10.38 -7.07
CA ARG A 66 6.12 -11.09 -7.65
C ARG A 66 7.14 -11.43 -6.58
N ALA A 67 7.76 -12.59 -6.69
CA ALA A 67 8.78 -13.02 -5.74
C ALA A 67 10.08 -12.17 -5.81
N ASP A 68 10.39 -11.60 -6.98
CA ASP A 68 11.61 -10.81 -7.24
C ASP A 68 11.57 -9.40 -6.65
N VAL A 69 10.38 -8.89 -6.30
CA VAL A 69 10.25 -7.58 -5.65
C VAL A 69 10.13 -7.68 -4.14
N VAL A 70 9.79 -8.86 -3.61
CA VAL A 70 9.65 -9.09 -2.16
C VAL A 70 11.02 -9.22 -1.52
N TRP A 71 11.28 -8.42 -0.50
CA TRP A 71 12.56 -8.42 0.19
C TRP A 71 12.38 -8.80 1.67
N PRO A 72 12.92 -9.96 2.10
CA PRO A 72 12.74 -10.44 3.47
C PRO A 72 13.59 -9.71 4.52
N SER A 73 14.53 -8.87 4.11
CA SER A 73 15.57 -8.28 4.98
C SER A 73 15.55 -6.76 5.07
N ALA A 74 14.45 -6.10 4.68
CA ALA A 74 14.30 -4.68 4.93
C ALA A 74 14.16 -4.42 6.45
N PRO A 75 14.69 -3.30 6.95
CA PRO A 75 14.82 -3.11 8.38
C PRO A 75 13.45 -2.97 9.03
N ALA A 76 13.22 -3.76 10.09
CA ALA A 76 11.96 -3.74 10.86
C ALA A 76 11.69 -2.37 11.51
N GLY A 77 12.74 -1.55 11.69
CA GLY A 77 12.66 -0.15 12.10
C GLY A 77 13.10 0.80 10.99
N ALA A 78 12.68 2.07 11.10
CA ALA A 78 12.95 3.10 10.10
C ALA A 78 12.37 2.78 8.70
N SER A 79 11.25 2.06 8.64
CA SER A 79 10.49 1.76 7.43
C SER A 79 10.14 3.04 6.66
N ILE A 80 9.71 4.09 7.36
CA ILE A 80 9.35 5.38 6.75
C ILE A 80 10.60 6.05 6.17
N ALA A 81 11.72 6.02 6.89
CA ALA A 81 12.99 6.55 6.39
C ALA A 81 13.48 5.75 5.17
N TRP A 82 13.38 4.42 5.20
CA TRP A 82 13.70 3.57 4.04
C TRP A 82 12.79 3.86 2.84
N LEU A 83 11.49 4.04 3.06
CA LEU A 83 10.52 4.34 2.01
C LEU A 83 10.78 5.70 1.34
N THR A 84 11.21 6.69 2.12
CA THR A 84 11.43 8.07 1.68
C THR A 84 12.87 8.38 1.25
N ALA A 85 13.85 7.53 1.61
CA ALA A 85 15.26 7.81 1.39
C ALA A 85 15.58 8.02 -0.11
N GLY A 86 16.14 9.19 -0.41
CA GLY A 86 16.53 9.59 -1.77
C GLY A 86 15.42 10.29 -2.58
N SER A 87 14.25 10.54 -1.99
CA SER A 87 13.21 11.37 -2.60
C SER A 87 12.35 12.03 -1.52
N PRO A 88 12.76 13.20 -0.98
CA PRO A 88 12.03 13.89 0.09
C PRO A 88 10.64 14.38 -0.35
N GLU A 89 10.41 14.47 -1.67
CA GLU A 89 9.10 14.82 -2.26
C GLU A 89 8.23 13.59 -2.59
N ALA A 90 8.67 12.37 -2.25
CA ALA A 90 7.93 11.16 -2.59
C ALA A 90 6.51 11.18 -2.00
N GLY A 91 5.49 11.03 -2.84
CA GLY A 91 4.12 10.83 -2.40
C GLY A 91 3.98 9.49 -1.70
N CYS A 92 3.27 9.45 -0.57
CA CYS A 92 2.89 8.22 0.10
C CYS A 92 1.41 7.93 -0.21
N PHE A 93 1.16 6.74 -0.74
CA PHE A 93 -0.18 6.32 -1.12
C PHE A 93 -0.53 5.00 -0.49
N ARG A 94 -1.73 4.93 0.08
CA ARG A 94 -2.27 3.74 0.71
C ARG A 94 -3.44 3.19 -0.11
N LEU A 95 -3.39 1.90 -0.41
CA LEU A 95 -4.52 1.11 -0.90
C LEU A 95 -5.08 0.27 0.25
N GLU A 96 -6.41 0.28 0.40
CA GLU A 96 -7.11 -0.49 1.43
C GLU A 96 -7.27 -1.96 1.00
N ARG A 97 -7.41 -2.83 2.00
CA ARG A 97 -7.78 -4.24 1.79
C ARG A 97 -9.12 -4.37 1.06
N GLU A 98 -10.06 -3.50 1.38
CA GLU A 98 -11.39 -3.43 0.81
C GLU A 98 -11.35 -2.59 -0.47
N PRO A 99 -11.41 -3.21 -1.66
CA PRO A 99 -11.20 -2.53 -2.94
C PRO A 99 -12.27 -1.49 -3.29
N TRP A 100 -13.38 -1.45 -2.55
CA TRP A 100 -14.44 -0.44 -2.72
C TRP A 100 -14.22 0.81 -1.86
N LEU A 101 -13.18 0.84 -1.03
CA LEU A 101 -12.76 2.04 -0.33
C LEU A 101 -11.77 2.80 -1.22
N PRO A 102 -11.82 4.14 -1.23
CA PRO A 102 -10.86 4.92 -1.99
C PRO A 102 -9.47 4.78 -1.38
N GLY A 103 -8.45 4.94 -2.22
CA GLY A 103 -7.08 5.08 -1.76
C GLY A 103 -6.91 6.34 -0.92
N VAL A 104 -5.79 6.43 -0.23
CA VAL A 104 -5.48 7.57 0.65
C VAL A 104 -4.10 8.11 0.30
N ARG A 105 -4.00 9.42 0.09
CA ARG A 105 -2.72 10.12 0.06
C ARG A 105 -2.34 10.50 1.47
N LEU A 106 -1.11 10.19 1.85
CA LEU A 106 -0.53 10.46 3.15
C LEU A 106 0.62 11.45 2.98
N GLN A 107 0.78 12.38 3.92
CA GLN A 107 1.97 13.22 3.97
C GLN A 107 3.10 12.45 4.68
N PRO A 108 4.22 12.14 4.01
CA PRO A 108 5.30 11.35 4.59
C PRO A 108 5.81 11.87 5.93
N ALA A 109 5.90 13.21 6.08
CA ALA A 109 6.37 13.87 7.29
C ALA A 109 5.45 13.65 8.51
N SER A 110 4.22 13.19 8.30
CA SER A 110 3.26 12.88 9.37
C SER A 110 3.24 11.39 9.75
N LEU A 111 4.10 10.57 9.13
CA LEU A 111 4.15 9.13 9.36
C LEU A 111 5.24 8.79 10.37
N ASP A 112 4.88 7.99 11.37
CA ASP A 112 5.80 7.35 12.29
C ASP A 112 5.85 5.83 12.06
N GLU A 113 6.74 5.14 12.77
CA GLU A 113 6.88 3.67 12.65
C GLU A 113 5.69 2.92 13.30
N VAL A 114 4.98 3.57 14.22
CA VAL A 114 3.80 3.00 14.91
C VAL A 114 2.67 2.80 13.91
N TRP A 115 2.49 3.75 12.99
CA TRP A 115 1.50 3.69 11.93
C TRP A 115 1.60 2.42 11.08
N VAL A 116 2.81 2.04 10.64
CA VAL A 116 3.05 0.87 9.79
C VAL A 116 2.59 -0.43 10.47
N GLY A 117 2.68 -0.51 11.80
CA GLY A 117 2.24 -1.68 12.57
C GLY A 117 0.78 -1.64 13.01
N SER A 118 0.09 -0.51 12.88
CA SER A 118 -1.22 -0.31 13.51
C SER A 118 -2.40 -0.76 12.63
N TRP A 119 -2.13 -1.16 11.38
CA TRP A 119 -3.15 -1.31 10.34
C TRP A 119 -2.87 -2.51 9.42
N PRO A 120 -3.51 -3.66 9.68
CA PRO A 120 -3.36 -4.81 8.82
C PRO A 120 -4.11 -4.64 7.48
N GLY A 121 -3.57 -5.26 6.44
CA GLY A 121 -4.20 -5.38 5.12
C GLY A 121 -4.06 -4.15 4.22
N VAL A 122 -3.06 -3.29 4.46
CA VAL A 122 -2.88 -2.05 3.70
C VAL A 122 -1.58 -2.08 2.92
N PHE A 123 -1.64 -1.59 1.69
CA PHE A 123 -0.47 -1.46 0.83
C PHE A 123 -0.05 0.01 0.76
N VAL A 124 1.24 0.29 0.94
CA VAL A 124 1.79 1.64 1.01
C VAL A 124 2.88 1.78 -0.03
N CYS A 125 2.68 2.62 -1.03
CA CYS A 125 3.65 2.89 -2.08
C CYS A 125 4.21 4.30 -1.97
N PHE A 126 5.51 4.43 -2.24
CA PHE A 126 6.20 5.69 -2.36
C PHE A 126 6.68 5.91 -3.79
N ASP A 127 6.60 7.15 -4.25
CA ASP A 127 7.06 7.52 -5.61
C ASP A 127 8.53 7.20 -5.88
N ALA A 128 9.34 6.99 -4.82
CA ALA A 128 10.73 6.52 -4.89
C ALA A 128 10.91 5.09 -5.43
N GLY A 129 9.81 4.39 -5.74
CA GLY A 129 9.80 3.02 -6.23
C GLY A 129 10.04 1.99 -5.14
N ARG A 130 9.55 2.29 -3.93
CA ARG A 130 9.58 1.40 -2.77
C ARG A 130 8.17 1.30 -2.21
N ALA A 131 7.83 0.15 -1.64
CA ALA A 131 6.56 -0.04 -0.99
C ALA A 131 6.66 -0.96 0.23
N VAL A 132 5.68 -0.84 1.12
CA VAL A 132 5.46 -1.73 2.25
C VAL A 132 4.02 -2.24 2.18
N LEU A 133 3.85 -3.55 2.29
CA LEU A 133 2.57 -4.19 2.52
C LEU A 133 2.53 -4.67 3.97
N VAL A 134 1.46 -4.34 4.68
CA VAL A 134 1.20 -4.81 6.04
C VAL A 134 0.09 -5.87 5.95
N THR A 135 0.38 -7.10 6.34
CA THR A 135 -0.59 -8.21 6.26
C THR A 135 -1.50 -8.25 7.49
N LEU A 136 -2.42 -9.22 7.53
CA LEU A 136 -3.34 -9.43 8.65
C LEU A 136 -2.66 -9.87 9.94
N ASP A 137 -1.57 -10.61 9.80
CA ASP A 137 -0.76 -11.09 10.91
C ASP A 137 0.32 -10.08 11.33
N TYR A 138 0.17 -8.82 10.89
CA TYR A 138 1.13 -7.72 11.09
C TYR A 138 2.51 -7.98 10.48
N GLU A 139 2.60 -8.94 9.56
CA GLU A 139 3.81 -9.16 8.79
C GLU A 139 4.03 -7.97 7.84
N ARG A 140 5.25 -7.46 7.82
CA ARG A 140 5.66 -6.37 6.93
C ARG A 140 6.42 -6.95 5.76
N ILE A 141 5.82 -6.85 4.57
CA ILE A 141 6.43 -7.29 3.33
C ILE A 141 6.94 -6.05 2.59
N PHE A 142 8.25 -5.95 2.49
CA PHE A 142 8.90 -4.82 1.83
C PHE A 142 9.11 -5.12 0.37
N CYS A 143 8.81 -4.14 -0.49
CA CYS A 143 8.88 -4.30 -1.93
C CYS A 143 9.76 -3.21 -2.58
N ASN A 144 10.65 -3.59 -3.50
CA ASN A 144 11.52 -2.65 -4.22
C ASN A 144 11.35 -2.77 -5.74
N LEU A 145 10.97 -1.67 -6.40
CA LEU A 145 10.81 -1.58 -7.86
C LEU A 145 12.13 -1.49 -8.63
N ARG A 146 13.23 -1.22 -7.93
CA ARG A 146 14.58 -1.27 -8.51
C ARG A 146 15.15 -2.70 -8.54
N GLY A 147 14.47 -3.68 -7.93
CA GLY A 147 14.73 -5.09 -8.20
C GLY A 147 14.44 -5.35 -9.66
N ARG A 148 15.48 -5.63 -10.46
CA ARG A 148 15.30 -5.93 -11.88
C ARG A 148 14.37 -7.13 -12.01
N SER A 149 13.33 -6.97 -12.82
CA SER A 149 12.56 -8.10 -13.34
C SER A 149 13.52 -9.09 -14.00
N PRO A 150 13.43 -10.41 -13.74
CA PRO A 150 14.15 -11.41 -14.54
C PRO A 150 13.65 -11.46 -16.00
N TYR A 151 12.57 -10.75 -16.32
CA TYR A 151 11.97 -10.66 -17.66
C TYR A 151 12.30 -9.35 -18.40
N ARG A 152 13.46 -8.74 -18.15
CA ARG A 152 13.98 -7.61 -18.94
C ARG A 152 15.38 -7.88 -19.47
#